data_AF-A0A6G2DNR5-F1
#
_entry.id   AF-A0A6G2DNR5-F1
#
_cell.length_a   1.000
_cell.length_b   1.000
_cell.length_c   1.000
_cell.angle_alpha   90.00
_cell.angle_beta   90.00
_cell.angle_gamma   90.00
#
_symmetry.space_group_name_H-M   'P 1'
#
loop_
_entity.id
_entity.type
_entity.pdbx_description
1 polymer ?
#
loop_
_entity_poly.entity_id
_entity_poly.type
_entity_poly.pdbx_seq_one_letter_code
_entity_poly.pdbx_strand_id
1 'polypeptide(L)'
;LFLILISWPQEDFTNWLNSVGLLSILTTMNQSTVAIISLVACFGIAYRLSEGYGTDGPSAGIIALSSFVLMAPRFSSMVYDKNGEQVKQLFGGAIPFSSLNASSLFMAITIGLVTAEIYRMFIQRGITIKMPSGVPDVVSKSFSALLPGFTTFVLWALVLKGLEAAGVAGGLNGLLGAIVGTPLKLIAGTLPGMILCVIVNSFFWFCGVNGGQVLNAFVDPVWLQFTTENQEAVAAGQTLQHIITLPFKDLFVFIGGGGATIGLAIC
;
A
#
# COMPACT_ATOMS: atom_id res chain seq x y z
N LEU A 1 6.21 16.40 -4.95
CA LEU A 1 6.38 17.61 -5.79
C LEU A 1 5.04 18.16 -6.24
N PHE A 2 4.23 17.42 -7.00
CA PHE A 2 2.93 17.90 -7.51
C PHE A 2 2.02 18.44 -6.41
N LEU A 3 1.87 17.69 -5.31
CA LEU A 3 1.12 18.12 -4.12
C LEU A 3 1.56 19.51 -3.60
N ILE A 4 2.87 19.76 -3.53
CA ILE A 4 3.42 21.01 -3.00
C ILE A 4 3.04 22.18 -3.92
N LEU A 5 3.07 21.96 -5.23
CA LEU A 5 2.73 23.00 -6.21
C LEU A 5 1.23 23.34 -6.21
N ILE A 6 0.35 22.34 -6.07
CA ILE A 6 -1.10 22.57 -6.03
C ILE A 6 -1.58 23.12 -4.69
N SER A 7 -0.86 22.82 -3.60
CA SER A 7 -1.14 23.30 -2.24
C SER A 7 -0.19 24.41 -1.81
N TRP A 8 0.31 25.20 -2.77
CA TRP A 8 1.25 26.26 -2.48
C TRP A 8 0.58 27.34 -1.60
N PRO A 9 1.26 27.88 -0.56
CA PRO A 9 0.62 28.77 0.40
C PRO A 9 0.14 30.11 -0.19
N GLN A 10 0.82 30.59 -1.24
CA GLN A 10 0.46 31.86 -1.88
C GLN A 10 -0.64 31.67 -2.92
N GLU A 11 -1.78 32.31 -2.68
CA GLU A 11 -2.96 32.24 -3.57
C GLU A 11 -2.68 32.77 -4.98
N ASP A 12 -1.83 33.79 -5.14
CA ASP A 12 -1.47 34.31 -6.47
C ASP A 12 -0.87 33.24 -7.37
N PHE A 13 -0.05 32.36 -6.80
CA PHE A 13 0.60 31.29 -7.54
C PHE A 13 -0.38 30.19 -7.94
N THR A 14 -1.27 29.78 -7.03
CA THR A 14 -2.29 28.77 -7.33
C THR A 14 -3.34 29.30 -8.32
N ASN A 15 -3.70 30.58 -8.21
CA ASN A 15 -4.57 31.28 -9.18
C ASN A 15 -3.91 31.39 -10.56
N TRP A 16 -2.62 31.71 -10.61
CA TRP A 16 -1.85 31.70 -11.85
C TRP A 16 -1.80 30.29 -12.47
N LEU A 17 -1.51 29.25 -11.67
CA LEU A 17 -1.53 27.86 -12.13
C LEU A 17 -2.90 27.47 -12.70
N ASN A 18 -3.98 27.96 -12.10
CA ASN A 18 -5.33 27.71 -12.58
C ASN A 18 -5.59 28.44 -13.91
N SER A 19 -5.17 29.69 -14.05
CA SER A 19 -5.40 30.49 -15.27
C SER A 19 -4.68 29.94 -16.49
N VAL A 20 -3.51 29.32 -16.29
CA VAL A 20 -2.77 28.62 -17.36
C VAL A 20 -3.19 27.17 -17.55
N GLY A 21 -4.17 26.67 -16.77
CA GLY A 21 -4.69 25.30 -16.83
C GLY A 21 -3.78 24.22 -16.24
N LEU A 22 -2.61 24.58 -15.69
CA LEU A 22 -1.66 23.63 -15.11
C LEU A 22 -2.15 23.01 -13.80
N LEU A 23 -3.02 23.70 -13.06
CA LEU A 23 -3.53 23.20 -11.78
C LEU A 23 -4.25 21.85 -11.93
N SER A 24 -5.06 21.69 -12.98
CA SER A 24 -5.80 20.44 -13.24
C SER A 24 -4.86 19.28 -13.61
N ILE A 25 -3.83 19.57 -14.39
CA ILE A 25 -2.80 18.60 -14.80
C ILE A 25 -2.02 18.13 -13.57
N LEU A 26 -1.51 19.07 -12.77
CA LEU A 26 -0.76 18.76 -11.55
C LEU A 26 -1.60 17.98 -10.53
N THR A 27 -2.89 18.30 -10.41
CA THR A 27 -3.82 17.56 -9.56
C THR A 27 -3.98 16.12 -10.05
N THR A 28 -4.15 15.92 -11.36
CA THR A 28 -4.25 14.58 -11.97
C THR A 28 -2.98 13.77 -11.76
N MET A 29 -1.80 14.38 -11.93
CA MET A 29 -0.51 13.74 -11.65
C MET A 29 -0.40 13.33 -10.19
N ASN A 30 -0.78 14.21 -9.27
CA ASN A 30 -0.77 13.90 -7.84
C ASN A 30 -1.68 12.71 -7.50
N GLN A 31 -2.94 12.77 -7.95
CA GLN A 31 -3.91 11.70 -7.74
C GLN A 31 -3.42 10.36 -8.31
N SER A 32 -2.82 10.37 -9.50
CA SER A 32 -2.30 9.15 -10.13
C SER A 32 -1.20 8.47 -9.31
N THR A 33 -0.35 9.25 -8.62
CA THR A 33 0.68 8.69 -7.75
C THR A 33 0.13 8.15 -6.43
N VAL A 34 -0.81 8.87 -5.80
CA VAL A 34 -1.41 8.46 -4.52
C VAL A 34 -2.36 7.27 -4.70
N ALA A 35 -3.04 7.19 -5.85
CA ALA A 35 -4.05 6.18 -6.14
C ALA A 35 -3.48 4.76 -6.26
N ILE A 36 -2.19 4.58 -6.53
CA ILE A 36 -1.60 3.25 -6.82
C ILE A 36 -0.65 2.74 -5.73
N ILE A 37 -0.56 3.43 -4.59
CA ILE A 37 0.38 3.10 -3.50
C ILE A 37 0.29 1.62 -3.11
N SER A 38 -0.91 1.11 -2.83
CA SER A 38 -1.08 -0.27 -2.39
C SER A 38 -0.86 -1.28 -3.52
N LEU A 39 -1.20 -0.93 -4.77
CA LEU A 39 -0.91 -1.76 -5.93
C LEU A 39 0.59 -1.98 -6.11
N VAL A 40 1.36 -0.88 -6.08
CA VAL A 40 2.82 -0.91 -6.22
C VAL A 40 3.46 -1.66 -5.05
N ALA A 41 2.99 -1.43 -3.83
CA ALA A 41 3.47 -2.14 -2.64
C ALA A 41 3.20 -3.65 -2.74
N CYS A 42 1.99 -4.07 -3.13
CA CYS A 42 1.63 -5.48 -3.27
C CYS A 42 2.54 -6.21 -4.26
N PHE A 43 2.76 -5.62 -5.44
CA PHE A 43 3.66 -6.16 -6.45
C PHE A 43 5.10 -6.23 -5.91
N GLY A 44 5.60 -5.12 -5.37
CA GLY A 44 6.99 -5.00 -4.91
C GLY A 44 7.33 -5.96 -3.78
N ILE A 45 6.42 -6.17 -2.83
CA ILE A 45 6.59 -7.11 -1.71
C ILE A 45 6.70 -8.54 -2.22
N ALA A 46 5.76 -8.98 -3.06
CA ALA A 46 5.80 -10.33 -3.62
C ALA A 46 7.04 -10.55 -4.48
N TYR A 47 7.37 -9.56 -5.33
CA TYR A 47 8.55 -9.59 -6.18
C TYR A 47 9.83 -9.78 -5.37
N ARG A 48 10.08 -8.90 -4.39
CA ARG A 48 11.32 -8.91 -3.60
C ARG A 48 11.42 -10.11 -2.69
N LEU A 49 10.30 -10.55 -2.11
CA LEU A 49 10.30 -11.73 -1.26
C LEU A 49 10.59 -13.00 -2.06
N SER A 50 10.00 -13.15 -3.25
CA SER A 50 10.28 -14.27 -4.15
C SER A 50 11.72 -14.27 -4.69
N GLU A 51 12.29 -13.11 -5.03
CA GLU A 51 13.72 -13.00 -5.36
C GLU A 51 14.61 -13.42 -4.17
N GLY A 52 14.26 -13.00 -2.96
CA GLY A 52 14.97 -13.40 -1.74
C GLY A 52 14.97 -14.92 -1.51
N TYR A 53 13.98 -15.63 -2.03
CA TYR A 53 13.91 -17.10 -2.02
C TYR A 53 14.57 -17.78 -3.23
N GLY A 54 15.22 -17.03 -4.12
CA GLY A 54 15.82 -17.55 -5.35
C GLY A 54 14.80 -18.02 -6.39
N THR A 55 13.58 -17.47 -6.34
CA THR A 55 12.48 -17.78 -7.27
C THR A 55 12.16 -16.58 -8.17
N ASP A 56 11.31 -16.77 -9.20
CA ASP A 56 11.01 -15.72 -10.17
C ASP A 56 10.11 -14.62 -9.57
N GLY A 57 10.73 -13.47 -9.25
CA GLY A 57 10.07 -12.28 -8.71
C GLY A 57 8.98 -11.69 -9.61
N PRO A 58 9.21 -11.47 -10.93
CA PRO A 58 8.19 -10.91 -11.82
C PRO A 58 6.89 -11.70 -11.82
N SER A 59 6.96 -13.03 -11.90
CA SER A 59 5.78 -13.90 -11.90
C SER A 59 5.00 -13.80 -10.58
N ALA A 60 5.69 -13.88 -9.45
CA ALA A 60 5.06 -13.73 -8.14
C ALA A 60 4.41 -12.36 -7.95
N GLY A 61 5.07 -11.29 -8.40
CA GLY A 61 4.55 -9.92 -8.35
C GLY A 61 3.25 -9.76 -9.15
N ILE A 62 3.19 -10.28 -10.38
CA ILE A 62 1.98 -10.20 -11.21
C ILE A 62 0.83 -11.01 -10.61
N ILE A 63 1.10 -12.20 -10.06
CA ILE A 63 0.09 -13.01 -9.37
C ILE A 63 -0.46 -12.25 -8.16
N ALA A 64 0.39 -11.60 -7.39
CA ALA A 64 -0.02 -10.82 -6.21
C ALA A 64 -0.86 -9.62 -6.61
N LEU A 65 -0.43 -8.86 -7.64
CA LEU A 65 -1.18 -7.73 -8.18
C LEU A 65 -2.59 -8.16 -8.63
N SER A 66 -2.67 -9.27 -9.36
CA SER A 66 -3.94 -9.77 -9.88
C SER A 66 -4.86 -10.26 -8.75
N SER A 67 -4.28 -10.88 -7.72
CA SER A 67 -5.00 -11.26 -6.49
C SER A 67 -5.48 -10.06 -5.69
N PHE A 68 -4.69 -8.99 -5.63
CA PHE A 68 -5.10 -7.73 -5.02
C PHE A 68 -6.28 -7.09 -5.76
N VAL A 69 -6.23 -7.03 -7.09
CA VAL A 69 -7.35 -6.53 -7.91
C VAL A 69 -8.61 -7.38 -7.72
N LEU A 70 -8.48 -8.69 -7.52
CA LEU A 70 -9.61 -9.57 -7.18
C LEU A 70 -10.23 -9.16 -5.84
N MET A 71 -9.41 -8.89 -4.82
CA MET A 71 -9.86 -8.53 -3.46
C MET A 71 -10.31 -7.07 -3.32
N ALA A 72 -9.89 -6.18 -4.22
CA ALA A 72 -10.18 -4.75 -4.16
C ALA A 72 -11.70 -4.49 -4.20
N PRO A 73 -12.25 -3.74 -3.22
CA PRO A 73 -13.67 -3.36 -3.24
C PRO A 73 -14.06 -2.67 -4.54
N ARG A 74 -15.21 -3.06 -5.09
CA ARG A 74 -15.76 -2.46 -6.30
C ARG A 74 -16.54 -1.19 -5.96
N PHE A 75 -16.55 -0.24 -6.90
CA PHE A 75 -17.31 0.98 -6.75
C PHE A 75 -18.80 0.64 -6.63
N SER A 76 -19.45 1.25 -5.66
CA SER A 76 -20.89 1.13 -5.46
C SER A 76 -21.47 2.49 -5.13
N SER A 77 -22.67 2.77 -5.62
CA SER A 77 -23.40 4.01 -5.35
C SER A 77 -24.86 3.70 -5.04
N MET A 78 -25.48 4.58 -4.26
CA MET A 78 -26.93 4.55 -4.05
C MET A 78 -27.60 5.17 -5.27
N VAL A 79 -28.43 4.39 -5.95
CA VAL A 79 -29.21 4.84 -7.10
C VAL A 79 -30.69 4.60 -6.80
N TYR A 80 -31.56 5.36 -7.46
CA TYR A 80 -32.99 5.12 -7.40
C TYR A 80 -33.37 4.07 -8.44
N ASP A 81 -34.01 2.99 -8.02
CA ASP A 81 -34.61 2.03 -8.94
C ASP A 81 -35.84 2.65 -9.64
N LYS A 82 -36.39 1.96 -10.64
CA LYS A 82 -37.60 2.35 -11.39
C LYS A 82 -38.81 2.64 -10.49
N ASN A 83 -38.81 2.10 -9.28
CA ASN A 83 -39.85 2.29 -8.26
C ASN A 83 -39.57 3.46 -7.30
N GLY A 84 -38.47 4.21 -7.49
CA GLY A 84 -38.08 5.32 -6.62
C GLY A 84 -37.43 4.90 -5.30
N GLU A 85 -37.14 3.62 -5.10
CA GLU A 85 -36.41 3.13 -3.92
C GLU A 85 -34.90 3.26 -4.10
N GLN A 86 -34.19 3.64 -3.01
CA GLN A 86 -32.74 3.68 -3.02
C GLN A 86 -32.15 2.27 -2.95
N VAL A 87 -31.52 1.83 -4.03
CA VAL A 87 -30.82 0.55 -4.10
C VAL A 87 -29.32 0.79 -4.26
N LYS A 88 -28.51 -0.07 -3.63
CA LYS A 88 -27.05 -0.02 -3.78
C LYS A 88 -26.66 -0.72 -5.09
N GLN A 89 -26.32 0.06 -6.10
CA GLN A 89 -25.83 -0.48 -7.37
C GLN A 89 -24.32 -0.69 -7.33
N LEU A 90 -23.89 -1.90 -7.67
CA LEU A 90 -22.49 -2.28 -7.79
C LEU A 90 -22.03 -2.13 -9.25
N PHE A 91 -20.93 -1.43 -9.45
CA PHE A 91 -20.30 -1.28 -10.76
C PHE A 91 -19.10 -2.24 -10.85
N GLY A 92 -19.34 -3.48 -11.28
CA GLY A 92 -18.34 -4.56 -11.21
C GLY A 92 -17.00 -4.28 -11.92
N GLY A 93 -17.03 -3.47 -12.99
CA GLY A 93 -15.84 -3.06 -13.73
C GLY A 93 -15.07 -1.86 -13.14
N ALA A 94 -15.63 -1.17 -12.14
CA ALA A 94 -15.05 0.05 -11.58
C ALA A 94 -14.42 -0.21 -10.21
N ILE A 95 -13.15 0.15 -10.07
CA ILE A 95 -12.43 0.13 -8.80
C ILE A 95 -12.11 1.59 -8.43
N PRO A 96 -12.62 2.11 -7.30
CA PRO A 96 -12.34 3.48 -6.91
C PRO A 96 -10.90 3.60 -6.40
N PHE A 97 -10.26 4.75 -6.60
CA PHE A 97 -8.90 5.00 -6.12
C PHE A 97 -8.74 4.85 -4.60
N SER A 98 -9.81 5.08 -3.83
CA SER A 98 -9.83 4.81 -2.39
C SER A 98 -9.59 3.34 -2.04
N SER A 99 -9.83 2.40 -2.96
CA SER A 99 -9.54 0.97 -2.76
C SER A 99 -8.12 0.56 -3.14
N LEU A 100 -7.33 1.49 -3.67
CA LEU A 100 -6.00 1.25 -4.24
C LEU A 100 -4.91 2.13 -3.58
N ASN A 101 -5.31 3.22 -2.92
CA ASN A 101 -4.45 4.15 -2.19
C ASN A 101 -3.90 3.53 -0.88
N ALA A 102 -3.24 4.34 -0.04
CA ALA A 102 -2.64 3.91 1.22
C ALA A 102 -3.62 3.26 2.23
N SER A 103 -4.94 3.48 2.10
CA SER A 103 -5.93 2.86 2.97
C SER A 103 -6.00 1.33 2.84
N SER A 104 -5.50 0.79 1.72
CA SER A 104 -5.49 -0.65 1.41
C SER A 104 -4.12 -1.30 1.59
N LEU A 105 -3.20 -0.61 2.28
CA LEU A 105 -1.80 -1.03 2.35
C LEU A 105 -1.59 -2.31 3.15
N PHE A 106 -2.33 -2.49 4.25
CA PHE A 106 -2.29 -3.74 5.03
C PHE A 106 -2.79 -4.94 4.22
N MET A 107 -3.85 -4.74 3.43
CA MET A 107 -4.34 -5.75 2.49
C MET A 107 -3.28 -6.07 1.43
N ALA A 108 -2.64 -5.06 0.84
CA ALA A 108 -1.54 -5.24 -0.13
C ALA A 108 -0.35 -6.00 0.45
N ILE A 109 0.10 -5.65 1.66
CA ILE A 109 1.21 -6.35 2.34
C ILE A 109 0.85 -7.82 2.55
N THR A 110 -0.34 -8.10 3.08
CA THR A 110 -0.80 -9.46 3.36
C THR A 110 -0.88 -10.30 2.09
N ILE A 111 -1.49 -9.75 1.03
CA ILE A 111 -1.61 -10.43 -0.27
C ILE A 111 -0.23 -10.67 -0.88
N GLY A 112 0.66 -9.68 -0.85
CA GLY A 112 2.02 -9.80 -1.38
C GLY A 112 2.83 -10.89 -0.68
N LEU A 113 2.82 -10.89 0.66
CA LEU A 113 3.55 -11.89 1.47
C LEU A 113 3.01 -13.31 1.23
N VAL A 114 1.70 -13.52 1.38
CA VAL A 114 1.07 -14.84 1.21
C VAL A 114 1.24 -15.35 -0.22
N THR A 115 1.14 -14.48 -1.22
CA THR A 115 1.35 -14.88 -2.62
C THR A 115 2.78 -15.36 -2.86
N ALA A 116 3.79 -14.64 -2.37
CA ALA A 116 5.19 -15.07 -2.49
C ALA A 116 5.46 -16.39 -1.75
N GLU A 117 4.82 -16.61 -0.60
CA GLU A 117 4.90 -17.86 0.17
C GLU A 117 4.27 -19.05 -0.57
N ILE A 118 3.12 -18.87 -1.20
CA ILE A 118 2.51 -19.91 -2.03
C ILE A 118 3.40 -20.16 -3.26
N TYR A 119 3.84 -19.09 -3.92
CA TYR A 119 4.67 -19.18 -5.12
C TYR A 119 5.95 -19.96 -4.85
N ARG A 120 6.72 -19.60 -3.81
CA ARG A 120 7.97 -20.31 -3.47
C ARG A 120 7.72 -21.78 -3.17
N MET A 121 6.63 -22.11 -2.48
CA MET A 121 6.32 -23.48 -2.06
C MET A 121 6.11 -24.39 -3.27
N PHE A 122 5.41 -23.91 -4.29
CA PHE A 122 5.18 -24.67 -5.53
C PHE A 122 6.47 -24.83 -6.32
N ILE A 123 7.22 -23.75 -6.51
CA ILE A 123 8.46 -23.76 -7.29
C ILE A 123 9.51 -24.67 -6.64
N GLN A 124 9.77 -24.53 -5.34
CA GLN A 124 10.80 -25.30 -4.64
C GLN A 124 10.44 -26.78 -4.49
N ARG A 125 9.15 -27.12 -4.44
CA ARG A 125 8.68 -28.53 -4.43
C ARG A 125 8.57 -29.14 -5.83
N GLY A 126 8.86 -28.37 -6.89
CA GLY A 126 8.73 -28.82 -8.27
C GLY A 126 7.30 -29.12 -8.70
N ILE A 127 6.30 -28.50 -8.04
CA ILE A 127 4.87 -28.61 -8.38
C ILE A 127 4.59 -27.58 -9.48
N THR A 128 5.15 -27.82 -10.65
CA THR A 128 5.09 -26.90 -11.80
C THR A 128 4.81 -27.66 -13.08
N ILE A 129 4.29 -26.95 -14.09
CA ILE A 129 4.16 -27.51 -15.43
C ILE A 129 5.54 -27.42 -16.10
N LYS A 130 6.18 -28.57 -16.29
CA LYS A 130 7.53 -28.66 -16.88
C LYS A 130 7.46 -28.61 -18.40
N MET A 131 8.31 -27.78 -18.99
CA MET A 131 8.45 -27.70 -20.45
C MET A 131 9.61 -28.57 -20.97
N PRO A 132 9.53 -29.08 -22.22
CA PRO A 132 10.65 -29.76 -22.87
C PRO A 132 11.88 -28.86 -23.02
N SER A 133 13.06 -29.47 -23.20
CA SER A 133 14.35 -28.79 -23.32
C SER A 133 14.49 -27.85 -24.53
N GLY A 134 13.58 -27.91 -25.51
CA GLY A 134 13.57 -27.01 -26.67
C GLY A 134 12.80 -25.70 -26.46
N VAL A 135 12.19 -25.49 -25.30
CA VAL A 135 11.36 -24.30 -25.02
C VAL A 135 12.19 -23.19 -24.37
N PRO A 136 12.12 -21.93 -24.84
CA PRO A 136 12.82 -20.81 -24.21
C PRO A 136 12.48 -20.62 -22.73
N ASP A 137 13.46 -20.21 -21.93
CA ASP A 137 13.34 -20.05 -20.47
C ASP A 137 12.16 -19.15 -20.06
N VAL A 138 11.92 -18.07 -20.80
CA VAL A 138 10.82 -17.13 -20.52
C VAL A 138 9.45 -17.83 -20.61
N VAL A 139 9.26 -18.71 -21.60
CA VAL A 139 8.02 -19.47 -21.75
C VAL A 139 7.92 -20.52 -20.64
N SER A 140 9.00 -21.21 -20.32
CA SER A 140 9.05 -22.19 -19.23
C SER A 140 8.66 -21.58 -17.87
N LYS A 141 9.12 -20.36 -17.57
CA LYS A 141 8.75 -19.62 -16.37
C LYS A 141 7.26 -19.31 -16.29
N SER A 142 6.66 -18.79 -17.36
CA SER A 142 5.22 -18.49 -17.41
C SER A 142 4.34 -19.71 -17.13
N PHE A 143 4.70 -20.87 -17.68
CA PHE A 143 3.97 -22.11 -17.41
C PHE A 143 4.24 -22.68 -16.02
N SER A 144 5.47 -22.54 -15.52
CA SER A 144 5.81 -22.94 -14.16
C SER A 144 5.03 -22.12 -13.12
N ALA A 145 4.71 -20.86 -13.44
CA ALA A 145 3.92 -19.97 -12.59
C ALA A 145 2.40 -20.25 -12.62
N LEU A 146 1.91 -21.10 -13.53
CA LEU A 146 0.47 -21.28 -13.74
C LEU A 146 -0.22 -21.96 -12.53
N LEU A 147 0.33 -23.06 -12.03
CA LEU A 147 -0.20 -23.77 -10.86
C LEU A 147 -0.15 -22.94 -9.56
N PRO A 148 0.98 -22.28 -9.21
CA PRO A 148 0.97 -21.40 -8.04
C PRO A 148 0.02 -20.21 -8.22
N GLY A 149 -0.06 -19.64 -9.44
CA GLY A 149 -0.98 -18.56 -9.77
C GLY A 149 -2.44 -18.95 -9.57
N PHE A 150 -2.85 -20.08 -10.15
CA PHE A 150 -4.21 -20.63 -10.00
C PHE A 150 -4.55 -20.88 -8.53
N THR A 151 -3.66 -21.53 -7.78
CA THR A 151 -3.87 -21.84 -6.36
C THR A 151 -4.04 -20.56 -5.53
N THR A 152 -3.20 -19.57 -5.78
CA THR A 152 -3.27 -18.27 -5.10
C THR A 152 -4.58 -17.56 -5.41
N PHE A 153 -5.00 -17.55 -6.68
CA PHE A 153 -6.27 -16.96 -7.10
C PHE A 153 -7.48 -17.63 -6.46
N VAL A 154 -7.50 -18.97 -6.43
CA VAL A 154 -8.59 -19.73 -5.80
C VAL A 154 -8.63 -19.44 -4.30
N LEU A 155 -7.48 -19.40 -3.63
CA LEU A 155 -7.40 -19.03 -2.21
C LEU A 155 -8.05 -17.67 -1.94
N TRP A 156 -7.64 -16.62 -2.67
CA TRP A 156 -8.20 -15.28 -2.47
C TRP A 156 -9.67 -15.18 -2.87
N ALA A 157 -10.11 -15.90 -3.91
CA ALA A 157 -11.52 -15.98 -4.26
C ALA A 157 -12.37 -16.59 -3.14
N LEU A 158 -11.87 -17.66 -2.50
CA LEU A 158 -12.52 -18.27 -1.34
C LEU A 158 -12.53 -17.34 -0.13
N VAL A 159 -11.43 -16.63 0.13
CA VAL A 159 -11.36 -15.62 1.20
C VAL A 159 -12.37 -14.50 0.95
N LEU A 160 -12.44 -13.96 -0.27
CA LEU A 160 -13.41 -12.93 -0.64
C LEU A 160 -14.84 -13.38 -0.38
N LYS A 161 -15.22 -14.55 -0.91
CA LYS A 161 -16.58 -15.09 -0.76
C LYS A 161 -16.91 -15.47 0.68
N GLY A 162 -15.93 -15.96 1.43
CA GLY A 162 -16.06 -16.25 2.85
C GLY A 162 -16.32 -14.99 3.68
N LEU A 163 -15.60 -13.90 3.41
CA LEU A 163 -15.78 -12.61 4.09
C LEU A 163 -17.12 -11.95 3.74
N GLU A 164 -17.54 -12.04 2.47
CA GLU A 164 -18.87 -11.61 2.03
C GLU A 164 -19.97 -12.39 2.75
N ALA A 165 -19.87 -13.72 2.80
CA ALA A 165 -20.84 -14.58 3.47
C ALA A 165 -20.89 -14.34 4.99
N ALA A 166 -19.75 -14.01 5.61
CA ALA A 166 -19.66 -13.64 7.02
C ALA A 166 -20.10 -12.19 7.32
N GLY A 167 -20.43 -11.39 6.29
CA GLY A 167 -20.88 -10.01 6.46
C GLY A 167 -19.80 -9.07 7.00
N VAL A 168 -18.53 -9.35 6.76
CA VAL A 168 -17.41 -8.54 7.27
C VAL A 168 -17.38 -7.19 6.54
N ALA A 169 -17.70 -6.12 7.27
CA ALA A 169 -17.67 -4.76 6.74
C ALA A 169 -16.27 -4.38 6.23
N GLY A 170 -16.20 -3.86 5.01
CA GLY A 170 -14.93 -3.50 4.37
C GLY A 170 -14.08 -4.70 3.90
N GLY A 171 -14.60 -5.93 3.98
CA GLY A 171 -13.94 -7.13 3.51
C GLY A 171 -12.58 -7.37 4.18
N LEU A 172 -11.61 -7.85 3.41
CA LEU A 172 -10.28 -8.16 3.93
C LEU A 172 -9.56 -6.90 4.44
N ASN A 173 -9.72 -5.77 3.75
CA ASN A 173 -9.11 -4.52 4.17
C ASN A 173 -9.67 -4.03 5.52
N GLY A 174 -11.00 -4.12 5.70
CA GLY A 174 -11.65 -3.79 6.98
C GLY A 174 -11.19 -4.71 8.11
N LEU A 175 -11.13 -6.02 7.84
CA LEU A 175 -10.64 -7.00 8.82
C LEU A 175 -9.21 -6.70 9.25
N LEU A 176 -8.28 -6.59 8.30
CA LEU A 176 -6.87 -6.30 8.57
C LEU A 176 -6.68 -4.93 9.23
N GLY A 177 -7.47 -3.94 8.82
CA GLY A 177 -7.52 -2.64 9.46
C GLY A 177 -7.87 -2.74 10.94
N ALA A 178 -8.83 -3.59 11.31
CA ALA A 178 -9.21 -3.79 12.71
C ALA A 178 -8.16 -4.61 13.50
N ILE A 179 -7.64 -5.71 12.95
CA ILE A 179 -6.79 -6.63 13.72
C ILE A 179 -5.30 -6.21 13.76
N VAL A 180 -4.81 -5.59 12.70
CA VAL A 180 -3.40 -5.18 12.55
C VAL A 180 -3.32 -3.65 12.60
N GLY A 181 -4.12 -2.97 11.77
CA GLY A 181 -4.07 -1.52 11.63
C GLY A 181 -4.34 -0.78 12.93
N THR A 182 -5.43 -1.08 13.64
CA THR A 182 -5.83 -0.37 14.86
C THR A 182 -4.78 -0.46 15.97
N PRO A 183 -4.27 -1.64 16.37
CA PRO A 183 -3.19 -1.72 17.36
C PRO A 183 -1.93 -0.95 16.96
N LEU A 184 -1.52 -1.07 15.69
CA LEU A 184 -0.35 -0.36 15.16
C LEU A 184 -0.56 1.16 15.15
N LYS A 185 -1.78 1.64 14.82
CA LYS A 185 -2.15 3.06 14.87
C LYS A 185 -2.11 3.62 16.29
N LEU A 186 -2.48 2.85 17.31
CA LEU A 186 -2.40 3.30 18.71
C LEU A 186 -0.96 3.53 19.16
N ILE A 187 -0.03 2.71 18.66
CA ILE A 187 1.39 2.87 18.94
C ILE A 187 1.94 4.01 18.07
N ALA A 188 1.89 3.86 16.75
CA ALA A 188 2.54 4.78 15.80
C ALA A 188 1.89 6.17 15.74
N GLY A 189 0.63 6.32 16.19
CA GLY A 189 -0.11 7.59 16.17
C GLY A 189 -0.06 8.40 17.45
N THR A 190 0.64 7.94 18.48
CA THR A 190 0.74 8.66 19.76
C THR A 190 2.16 9.11 20.05
N LEU A 191 2.31 10.20 20.81
CA LEU A 191 3.63 10.71 21.20
C LEU A 191 4.47 9.66 21.97
N PRO A 192 3.93 8.91 22.95
CA PRO A 192 4.69 7.87 23.62
C PRO A 192 5.16 6.76 22.68
N GLY A 193 4.34 6.36 21.71
CA GLY A 193 4.74 5.35 20.74
C GLY A 193 5.79 5.88 19.76
N MET A 194 5.73 7.15 19.36
CA MET A 194 6.80 7.77 18.57
C MET A 194 8.13 7.80 19.34
N ILE A 195 8.11 8.17 20.63
CA ILE A 195 9.29 8.12 21.50
C ILE A 195 9.84 6.70 21.56
N LEU A 196 8.98 5.69 21.72
CA LEU A 196 9.38 4.28 21.71
C LEU A 196 10.06 3.89 20.39
N CYS A 197 9.48 4.28 19.24
CA CYS A 197 10.09 4.02 17.93
C CYS A 197 11.48 4.65 17.81
N VAL A 198 11.66 5.90 18.28
CA VAL A 198 12.97 6.57 18.27
C VAL A 198 13.98 5.85 19.17
N ILE A 199 13.58 5.42 20.37
CA ILE A 199 14.45 4.67 21.28
C ILE A 199 14.90 3.36 20.64
N VAL A 200 13.98 2.60 20.05
CA VAL A 200 14.28 1.33 19.37
C VAL A 200 15.20 1.57 18.17
N ASN A 201 14.96 2.64 17.39
CA ASN A 201 15.83 3.03 16.27
C ASN A 201 17.26 3.27 16.76
N SER A 202 17.42 4.11 17.78
CA SER A 202 18.72 4.45 18.34
C SER A 202 19.41 3.24 18.97
N PHE A 203 18.66 2.33 19.60
CA PHE A 203 19.20 1.09 20.13
C PHE A 203 19.76 0.18 19.03
N PHE A 204 19.05 0.01 17.92
CA PHE A 204 19.58 -0.75 16.79
C PHE A 204 20.82 -0.10 16.19
N TRP A 205 20.83 1.22 16.02
CA TRP A 205 22.02 1.96 15.58
C TRP A 205 23.20 1.79 16.55
N PHE A 206 22.94 1.78 17.85
CA PHE A 206 23.94 1.50 18.87
C PHE A 206 24.52 0.08 18.72
N CYS A 207 23.69 -0.91 18.36
CA CYS A 207 24.13 -2.27 18.05
C CYS A 207 24.76 -2.43 16.64
N GLY A 208 24.92 -1.34 15.87
CA GLY A 208 25.46 -1.40 14.50
C GLY A 208 24.49 -1.90 13.43
N VAL A 209 23.19 -2.00 13.76
CA VAL A 209 22.12 -2.36 12.82
C VAL A 209 21.40 -1.08 12.38
N ASN A 210 21.03 -0.98 11.10
CA ASN A 210 20.25 0.16 10.63
C ASN A 210 18.82 0.12 11.21
N GLY A 211 18.63 0.78 12.35
CA GLY A 211 17.36 0.82 13.07
C GLY A 211 16.22 1.40 12.25
N GLY A 212 16.53 2.37 11.39
CA GLY A 212 15.57 3.03 10.52
C GLY A 212 14.96 2.02 9.55
N GLN A 213 15.79 1.25 8.85
CA GLN A 213 15.31 0.24 7.90
C GLN A 213 14.49 -0.86 8.58
N VAL A 214 14.87 -1.26 9.80
CA VAL A 214 14.12 -2.27 10.56
C VAL A 214 12.74 -1.73 10.95
N LEU A 215 12.67 -0.52 11.48
CA LEU A 215 11.42 0.06 11.94
C LEU A 215 10.49 0.44 10.80
N ASN A 216 11.03 1.02 9.72
CA ASN A 216 10.27 1.46 8.56
C ASN A 216 9.34 0.35 8.03
N ALA A 217 9.77 -0.91 8.07
CA ALA A 217 8.94 -2.06 7.65
C ALA A 217 7.62 -2.20 8.42
N PHE A 218 7.54 -1.71 9.65
CA PHE A 218 6.38 -1.84 10.53
C PHE A 218 5.59 -0.54 10.69
N VAL A 219 6.28 0.60 10.85
CA VAL A 219 5.62 1.87 11.20
C VAL A 219 5.33 2.77 10.00
N ASP A 220 6.12 2.68 8.92
CA ASP A 220 5.89 3.53 7.74
C ASP A 220 4.55 3.26 7.04
N PRO A 221 4.01 2.03 6.99
CA PRO A 221 2.66 1.82 6.46
C PRO A 221 1.59 2.66 7.17
N VAL A 222 1.72 2.81 8.49
CA VAL A 222 0.79 3.61 9.30
C VAL A 222 1.01 5.09 9.06
N TRP A 223 2.26 5.56 9.09
CA TRP A 223 2.58 6.97 8.89
C TRP A 223 2.30 7.43 7.47
N LEU A 224 2.43 6.55 6.47
CA LEU A 224 2.02 6.81 5.10
C LEU A 224 0.51 6.97 5.02
N GLN A 225 -0.25 6.08 5.68
CA GLN A 225 -1.70 6.21 5.78
C GLN A 225 -2.10 7.54 6.42
N PHE A 226 -1.52 7.94 7.55
CA PHE A 226 -1.80 9.24 8.18
C PHE A 226 -1.42 10.42 7.29
N THR A 227 -0.34 10.29 6.51
CA THR A 227 0.05 11.31 5.53
C THR A 227 -1.02 11.46 4.45
N THR A 228 -1.55 10.35 3.92
CA THR A 228 -2.63 10.37 2.93
C THR A 228 -3.95 10.88 3.52
N GLU A 229 -4.33 10.46 4.72
CA GLU A 229 -5.54 10.94 5.43
C GLU A 229 -5.47 12.46 5.65
N ASN A 230 -4.31 13.00 6.02
CA ASN A 230 -4.09 14.44 6.10
C ASN A 230 -4.17 15.15 4.73
N GLN A 231 -3.63 14.55 3.68
CA GLN A 231 -3.73 15.10 2.31
C GLN A 231 -5.18 15.20 1.84
N GLU A 232 -5.98 14.17 2.12
CA GLU A 232 -7.40 14.13 1.83
C GLU A 232 -8.17 15.20 2.63
N ALA A 233 -7.84 15.37 3.91
CA ALA A 233 -8.43 16.43 4.74
C ALA A 233 -8.15 17.83 4.18
N VAL A 234 -6.89 18.13 3.79
CA VAL A 234 -6.54 19.42 3.17
C VAL A 234 -7.29 19.62 1.85
N ALA A 235 -7.34 18.59 1.00
CA ALA A 235 -8.07 18.66 -0.26
C ALA A 235 -9.58 18.91 -0.07
N ALA A 236 -10.14 18.46 1.05
CA ALA A 236 -11.53 18.70 1.44
C ALA A 236 -11.75 20.02 2.21
N GLY A 237 -10.71 20.84 2.43
CA GLY A 237 -10.79 22.06 3.24
C GLY A 237 -11.00 21.81 4.73
N GLN A 238 -10.67 20.61 5.22
CA GLN A 238 -10.80 20.19 6.61
C GLN A 238 -9.50 20.37 7.39
N THR A 239 -9.61 20.37 8.72
CA THR A 239 -8.45 20.42 9.62
C THR A 239 -7.67 19.10 9.58
N LEU A 240 -6.33 19.22 9.58
CA LEU A 240 -5.41 18.08 9.69
C LEU A 240 -5.67 17.30 10.98
N GLN A 241 -5.75 15.97 10.86
CA GLN A 241 -6.10 15.07 11.97
C GLN A 241 -4.84 14.50 12.66
N HIS A 242 -3.76 14.30 11.90
CA HIS A 242 -2.57 13.59 12.37
C HIS A 242 -1.36 14.52 12.45
N ILE A 243 -0.73 14.60 13.63
CA ILE A 243 0.54 15.31 13.79
C ILE A 243 1.69 14.39 13.34
N ILE A 244 1.70 13.15 13.84
CA ILE A 244 2.74 12.16 13.52
C ILE A 244 2.42 11.56 12.15
N THR A 245 3.28 11.86 11.18
CA THR A 245 3.19 11.47 9.77
C THR A 245 4.59 11.14 9.25
N LEU A 246 4.70 10.60 8.02
CA LEU A 246 6.01 10.35 7.42
C LEU A 246 6.87 11.63 7.34
N PRO A 247 6.34 12.77 6.83
CA PRO A 247 7.08 14.02 6.84
C PRO A 247 7.48 14.49 8.25
N PHE A 248 6.65 14.24 9.27
CA PHE A 248 7.00 14.59 10.65
C PHE A 248 8.26 13.84 11.12
N LYS A 249 8.32 12.53 10.86
CA LYS A 249 9.50 11.70 11.14
C LYS A 249 10.74 12.23 10.42
N ASP A 250 10.65 12.37 9.10
CA ASP A 250 11.83 12.63 8.26
C ASP A 250 12.36 14.06 8.42
N LEU A 251 11.48 15.04 8.64
CA LEU A 251 11.86 16.45 8.69
C LEU A 251 12.20 16.95 10.10
N PHE A 252 11.54 16.42 11.13
CA PHE A 252 11.68 16.94 12.49
C PHE A 252 12.38 16.00 13.47
N VAL A 253 12.34 14.68 13.25
CA VAL A 253 12.88 13.71 14.22
C VAL A 253 14.23 13.17 13.76
N PHE A 254 14.31 12.71 12.51
CA PHE A 254 15.49 12.09 11.93
C PHE A 254 16.25 13.06 11.00
N ILE A 255 16.43 14.29 11.50
CA ILE A 255 17.10 15.35 10.74
C ILE A 255 18.61 15.08 10.58
N GLY A 256 19.00 14.71 9.37
CA GLY A 256 20.38 14.43 8.99
C GLY A 256 20.81 12.97 9.07
N GLY A 257 19.92 12.01 9.37
CA GLY A 257 20.27 10.59 9.40
C GLY A 257 19.49 9.75 10.42
N GLY A 258 20.18 8.93 11.22
CA GLY A 258 19.58 8.03 12.22
C GLY A 258 19.05 8.70 13.50
N GLY A 259 18.93 10.03 13.49
CA GLY A 259 18.63 10.91 14.62
C GLY A 259 18.73 12.36 14.16
N ALA A 260 18.88 13.30 15.10
CA ALA A 260 19.21 14.69 14.78
C ALA A 260 20.71 14.90 14.50
N THR A 261 21.30 14.03 13.65
CA THR A 261 22.75 13.98 13.40
C THR A 261 23.29 15.21 12.69
N ILE A 262 22.44 15.99 12.02
CA ILE A 262 22.86 17.28 11.46
C ILE A 262 23.37 18.23 12.55
N GLY A 263 22.74 18.21 13.73
CA GLY A 263 23.16 19.05 14.85
C GLY A 263 24.56 18.67 15.31
N LEU A 264 24.81 17.37 15.47
CA LEU A 264 26.14 16.85 15.82
C LEU A 264 27.21 17.19 14.77
N ALA A 265 26.88 17.14 13.48
CA ALA A 265 27.84 17.39 12.41
C ALA A 265 28.24 18.87 12.26
N ILE A 266 27.39 19.79 12.74
CA ILE A 266 27.65 21.23 12.72
C ILE A 266 28.43 21.68 13.98
N CYS A 267 28.31 20.92 15.08
CA CYS A 267 29.07 21.15 16.31
C CYS A 267 30.54 20.76 16.18
#